data_AF-A0AA39NWY2-F1
#
_entry.id   AF-A0AA39NWY2-F1
#
_cell.length_a   1.000
_cell.length_b   1.000
_cell.length_c   1.000
_cell.angle_alpha   90.00
_cell.angle_beta   90.00
_cell.angle_gamma   90.00
#
_symmetry.space_group_name_H-M   'P 1'
#
loop_
_entity.id
_entity.type
_entity.pdbx_description
1 polymer ?
#
loop_
_entity_poly.entity_id
_entity_poly.type
_entity_poly.pdbx_seq_one_letter_code
_entity_poly.pdbx_strand_id
1 'polypeptide(L)'
;MYSREDDLGWAQSAAFKKAFSIDVDIEFLGVWDTVDSVGIIPRRLPFTASNTHVRHFRHALSLDERRVRFKPALWHRVHPATAQLGVQPGEMPKAAPPKRHQQSLNVKPRPHHQKSLVQHERDFEASSTCHRDNTPTDVEEVWFAGCHCDVGGGSVANDVTNSLARIPLRWMIRQCFVLKTGILFHREMMKPFGMDPESLYPEVKPRPPPVTSLPAAYESSSDTLCEETEDLKDALSPLYDQLSIAPAWWLLELLPARVRYQKHDDTWAKTLTVNAGAPRHIPRQKMQGVKVHRTVKLRMEAENVAGGKYHPKADWKVEPIWVD
;
A
#
# COMPACT_ATOMS: atom_id res chain seq x y z
N MET A 1 14.39 23.39 -12.96
CA MET A 1 13.56 22.36 -13.62
C MET A 1 12.62 21.70 -12.59
N TYR A 2 13.02 20.70 -11.80
CA TYR A 2 12.10 19.95 -10.90
C TYR A 2 11.70 20.64 -9.58
N SER A 3 11.65 21.96 -9.53
CA SER A 3 11.24 22.71 -8.33
C SER A 3 10.21 23.78 -8.61
N ARG A 4 9.80 23.93 -9.87
CA ARG A 4 8.84 24.92 -10.35
C ARG A 4 7.62 24.20 -10.93
N GLU A 5 6.44 24.74 -10.67
CA GLU A 5 5.15 24.24 -11.19
C GLU A 5 4.59 25.19 -12.29
N ASP A 6 5.43 26.08 -12.86
CA ASP A 6 5.07 26.97 -13.95
C ASP A 6 5.22 26.31 -15.33
N ASP A 7 4.67 26.94 -16.38
CA ASP A 7 4.69 26.40 -17.75
C ASP A 7 6.13 26.11 -18.23
N LEU A 8 7.08 26.96 -17.86
CA LEU A 8 8.51 26.74 -18.15
C LEU A 8 9.05 25.50 -17.43
N GLY A 9 8.71 25.31 -16.15
CA GLY A 9 9.07 24.12 -15.37
C GLY A 9 8.52 22.84 -15.98
N TRP A 10 7.27 22.85 -16.44
CA TRP A 10 6.64 21.75 -17.17
C TRP A 10 7.37 21.46 -18.49
N ALA A 11 7.59 22.47 -19.34
CA ALA A 11 8.26 22.31 -20.62
C ALA A 11 9.69 21.76 -20.47
N GLN A 12 10.47 22.29 -19.51
CA GLN A 12 11.81 21.78 -19.22
C GLN A 12 11.78 20.33 -18.72
N SER A 13 10.84 19.99 -17.83
CA SER A 13 10.72 18.63 -17.30
C SER A 13 10.31 17.62 -18.36
N ALA A 14 9.40 18.01 -19.26
CA ALA A 14 8.99 17.19 -20.41
C ALA A 14 10.15 16.99 -21.39
N ALA A 15 10.88 18.05 -21.74
CA ALA A 15 12.04 17.96 -22.62
C ALA A 15 13.14 17.06 -22.03
N PHE A 16 13.41 17.19 -20.72
CA PHE A 16 14.37 16.31 -20.05
C PHE A 16 13.94 14.85 -20.10
N LYS A 17 12.67 14.56 -19.77
CA LYS A 17 12.14 13.19 -19.82
C LYS A 17 12.34 12.60 -21.22
N LYS A 18 11.94 13.32 -22.27
CA LYS A 18 12.08 12.86 -23.67
C LYS A 18 13.53 12.59 -24.08
N ALA A 19 14.49 13.38 -23.57
CA ALA A 19 15.89 13.27 -23.94
C ALA A 19 16.68 12.24 -23.12
N PHE A 20 16.37 12.06 -21.83
CA PHE A 20 17.24 11.35 -20.89
C PHE A 20 16.55 10.22 -20.11
N SER A 21 15.30 9.88 -20.44
CA SER A 21 14.55 8.83 -19.75
C SER A 21 13.91 7.88 -20.74
N ILE A 22 13.56 6.68 -20.26
CA ILE A 22 12.78 5.70 -21.00
C ILE A 22 11.39 5.57 -20.38
N ASP A 23 10.41 5.23 -21.20
CA ASP A 23 9.08 4.89 -20.71
C ASP A 23 9.11 3.52 -20.04
N VAL A 24 8.57 3.45 -18.82
CA VAL A 24 8.49 2.22 -18.02
C VAL A 24 7.08 2.11 -17.49
N ASP A 25 6.49 0.93 -17.68
CA ASP A 25 5.18 0.60 -17.11
C ASP A 25 5.40 -0.07 -15.74
N ILE A 26 4.72 0.42 -14.71
CA ILE A 26 4.77 -0.10 -13.35
C ILE A 26 3.52 -0.97 -13.15
N GLU A 27 3.71 -2.29 -13.16
CA GLU A 27 2.59 -3.24 -13.02
C GLU A 27 1.92 -3.12 -11.64
N PHE A 28 2.71 -2.99 -10.58
CA PHE A 28 2.21 -2.92 -9.20
C PHE A 28 3.03 -1.97 -8.34
N LEU A 29 2.35 -1.10 -7.60
CA LEU A 29 2.93 -0.24 -6.59
C LEU A 29 2.18 -0.42 -5.26
N GLY A 30 2.79 -1.18 -4.36
CA GLY A 30 2.33 -1.35 -2.99
C GLY A 30 3.04 -0.39 -2.04
N VAL A 31 2.30 0.39 -1.26
CA VAL A 31 2.84 1.32 -0.27
C VAL A 31 2.14 1.18 1.08
N TRP A 32 2.87 1.48 2.14
CA TRP A 32 2.37 1.46 3.50
C TRP A 32 2.48 2.87 4.09
N ASP A 33 1.35 3.39 4.52
CA ASP A 33 1.16 4.63 5.27
C ASP A 33 2.02 5.82 4.80
N THR A 34 2.09 6.04 3.48
CA THR A 34 2.83 7.14 2.86
C THR A 34 2.58 8.47 3.55
N VAL A 35 3.66 9.17 3.90
CA VAL A 35 3.64 10.53 4.46
C VAL A 35 4.53 11.44 3.62
N ASP A 36 4.14 12.71 3.46
CA ASP A 36 5.00 13.69 2.82
C ASP A 36 6.27 13.94 3.67
N SER A 37 7.43 14.05 3.03
CA SER A 37 8.76 14.10 3.65
C SER A 37 8.81 14.81 5.01
N VAL A 38 9.25 14.06 6.02
CA VAL A 38 9.56 14.57 7.36
C VAL A 38 10.73 15.56 7.30
N GLY A 39 10.52 16.77 7.81
CA GLY A 39 11.52 17.83 7.85
C GLY A 39 10.95 19.17 8.31
N ILE A 40 11.81 20.08 8.78
CA ILE A 40 11.41 21.44 9.21
C ILE A 40 10.80 22.22 8.03
N ILE A 41 11.30 21.98 6.81
CA ILE A 41 10.78 22.53 5.55
C ILE A 41 10.32 21.36 4.68
N PRO A 42 9.01 21.18 4.46
CA PRO A 42 8.52 20.16 3.55
C PRO A 42 9.01 20.49 2.12
N ARG A 43 9.88 19.64 1.57
CA ARG A 43 10.27 19.70 0.17
C ARG A 43 9.48 18.64 -0.58
N ARG A 44 8.70 19.08 -1.57
CA ARG A 44 7.99 18.16 -2.48
C ARG A 44 8.68 18.18 -3.82
N LEU A 45 8.77 17.01 -4.45
CA LEU A 45 9.05 16.93 -5.87
C LEU A 45 7.77 17.22 -6.65
N PRO A 46 7.73 18.29 -7.47
CA PRO A 46 6.62 18.54 -8.38
C PRO A 46 6.47 17.34 -9.34
N PHE A 47 5.27 17.16 -9.87
CA PHE A 47 4.96 16.13 -10.88
C PHE A 47 4.95 14.67 -10.38
N THR A 48 4.88 14.45 -9.07
CA THR A 48 4.66 13.13 -8.44
C THR A 48 3.17 12.76 -8.30
N ALA A 49 2.27 13.69 -8.62
CA ALA A 49 0.82 13.56 -8.38
C ALA A 49 0.05 12.86 -9.50
N SER A 50 0.65 12.70 -10.68
CA SER A 50 0.01 12.15 -11.88
C SER A 50 0.89 11.05 -12.44
N ASN A 51 0.73 9.83 -11.90
CA ASN A 51 1.47 8.69 -12.39
C ASN A 51 0.55 7.80 -13.23
N THR A 52 0.52 8.03 -14.54
CA THR A 52 -0.17 7.19 -15.53
C THR A 52 0.57 5.89 -15.81
N HIS A 53 1.78 5.72 -15.28
CA HIS A 53 2.60 4.53 -15.50
C HIS A 53 2.26 3.41 -14.50
N VAL A 54 1.57 3.71 -13.39
CA VAL A 54 1.16 2.71 -12.41
C VAL A 54 -0.16 2.10 -12.84
N ARG A 55 -0.15 0.79 -13.08
CA ARG A 55 -1.34 0.03 -13.42
C ARG A 55 -2.17 -0.29 -12.18
N HIS A 56 -1.56 -0.89 -11.17
CA HIS A 56 -2.21 -1.23 -9.91
C HIS A 56 -1.52 -0.52 -8.74
N PHE A 57 -2.29 0.23 -7.96
CA PHE A 57 -1.83 0.89 -6.74
C PHE A 57 -2.56 0.32 -5.53
N ARG A 58 -1.79 -0.07 -4.50
CA ARG A 58 -2.32 -0.58 -3.22
C ARG A 58 -1.70 0.19 -2.07
N HIS A 59 -2.54 0.71 -1.18
CA HIS A 59 -2.09 1.54 -0.07
C HIS A 59 -2.72 1.07 1.24
N ALA A 60 -1.89 0.54 2.13
CA ALA A 60 -2.29 0.26 3.51
C ALA A 60 -2.15 1.51 4.37
N LEU A 61 -3.23 1.98 4.99
CA LEU A 61 -3.30 3.22 5.75
C LEU A 61 -3.53 2.97 7.24
N SER A 62 -2.88 3.76 8.09
CA SER A 62 -3.05 3.71 9.55
C SER A 62 -4.29 4.49 10.01
N LEU A 63 -5.15 3.84 10.81
CA LEU A 63 -6.29 4.46 11.49
C LEU A 63 -5.89 5.24 12.75
N ASP A 64 -4.85 4.81 13.45
CA ASP A 64 -4.55 5.29 14.80
C ASP A 64 -3.38 6.29 14.87
N GLU A 65 -2.70 6.57 13.75
CA GLU A 65 -1.64 7.58 13.70
C GLU A 65 -2.21 9.00 13.77
N ARG A 66 -1.71 9.80 14.71
CA ARG A 66 -2.26 11.14 15.01
C ARG A 66 -1.25 12.27 14.88
N ARG A 67 0.05 11.96 14.74
CA ARG A 67 1.11 12.98 14.71
C ARG A 67 0.94 13.91 13.51
N VAL A 68 1.15 15.21 13.75
CA VAL A 68 0.96 16.29 12.77
C VAL A 68 1.85 16.16 11.55
N ARG A 69 3.03 15.56 11.69
CA ARG A 69 3.98 15.30 10.59
C ARG A 69 3.75 13.99 9.87
N PHE A 70 2.78 13.18 10.31
CA PHE A 70 2.44 11.88 9.74
C PHE A 70 1.02 11.89 9.18
N LYS A 71 0.63 12.98 8.52
CA LYS A 71 -0.64 13.02 7.77
C LYS A 71 -0.48 12.18 6.49
N PRO A 72 -1.45 11.30 6.20
CA PRO A 72 -1.33 10.37 5.08
C PRO A 72 -1.39 11.11 3.75
N ALA A 73 -0.46 10.78 2.86
CA ALA A 73 -0.46 11.20 1.46
C ALA A 73 -1.21 10.15 0.64
N LEU A 74 -2.53 10.36 0.51
CA LEU A 74 -3.42 9.50 -0.29
C LEU A 74 -3.12 9.60 -1.78
N TRP A 75 -3.58 8.62 -2.56
CA TRP A 75 -3.45 8.64 -4.01
C TRP A 75 -4.14 9.87 -4.61
N HIS A 76 -3.33 10.68 -5.29
CA HIS A 76 -3.79 11.94 -5.84
C HIS A 76 -4.58 11.72 -7.13
N ARG A 77 -5.75 12.37 -7.22
CA ARG A 77 -6.46 12.52 -8.49
C ARG A 77 -5.91 13.72 -9.25
N VAL A 78 -5.58 13.51 -10.51
CA VAL A 78 -5.05 14.53 -11.41
C VAL A 78 -6.20 15.35 -11.96
N HIS A 79 -6.13 16.67 -11.82
CA HIS A 79 -7.07 17.55 -12.51
C HIS A 79 -6.82 17.47 -14.03
N PRO A 80 -7.85 17.35 -14.89
CA PRO A 80 -7.68 17.14 -16.33
C PRO A 80 -6.74 18.14 -17.02
N ALA A 81 -6.83 19.42 -16.65
CA ALA A 81 -5.95 20.47 -17.17
C ALA A 81 -4.47 20.21 -16.85
N THR A 82 -4.15 19.64 -15.69
CA THR A 82 -2.77 19.34 -15.29
C THR A 82 -2.24 18.09 -16.00
N ALA A 83 -3.10 17.11 -16.30
CA ALA A 83 -2.73 15.92 -17.06
C ALA A 83 -2.24 16.26 -18.48
N GLN A 84 -2.82 17.30 -19.11
CA GLN A 84 -2.43 17.76 -20.45
C GLN A 84 -1.06 18.42 -20.50
N LEU A 85 -0.53 18.94 -19.38
CA LEU A 85 0.79 19.58 -19.33
C LEU A 85 1.94 18.57 -19.28
N GLY A 86 1.63 17.31 -18.95
CA GLY A 86 2.60 16.23 -18.89
C GLY A 86 2.98 15.66 -20.26
N VAL A 87 4.00 14.80 -20.25
CA VAL A 87 4.36 13.99 -21.43
C VAL A 87 3.21 13.03 -21.73
N GLN A 88 2.79 12.97 -23.00
CA GLN A 88 1.67 12.15 -23.42
C GLN A 88 2.12 10.71 -23.73
N PRO A 89 1.22 9.71 -23.62
CA PRO A 89 1.55 8.33 -23.96
C PRO A 89 2.15 8.20 -25.37
N GLY A 90 3.28 7.50 -25.48
CA GLY A 90 3.98 7.28 -26.74
C GLY A 90 4.97 8.38 -27.16
N GLU A 91 5.05 9.51 -26.44
CA GLU A 91 6.07 10.54 -26.73
C GLU A 91 7.47 10.20 -26.18
N MET A 92 7.55 9.21 -25.30
CA MET A 92 8.80 8.78 -24.65
C MET A 92 9.40 7.57 -25.37
N PRO A 93 10.74 7.48 -25.51
CA PRO A 93 11.38 6.28 -26.03
C PRO A 93 11.15 5.10 -25.07
N LYS A 94 10.75 3.95 -25.59
CA LYS A 94 10.68 2.69 -24.82
C LYS A 94 11.98 1.90 -24.99
N ALA A 95 12.35 1.12 -23.97
CA ALA A 95 13.39 0.12 -24.16
C ALA A 95 12.95 -0.85 -25.27
N ALA A 96 13.83 -1.12 -26.23
CA ALA A 96 13.55 -2.13 -27.23
C ALA A 96 13.42 -3.48 -26.52
N PRO A 97 12.37 -4.29 -26.81
CA PRO A 97 12.27 -5.61 -26.22
C PRO A 97 13.54 -6.40 -26.55
N PRO A 98 14.05 -7.22 -25.63
CA PRO A 98 15.25 -8.00 -25.87
C PRO A 98 15.09 -8.76 -27.20
N LYS A 99 16.10 -8.65 -28.09
CA LYS A 99 16.07 -9.31 -29.39
C LYS A 99 15.77 -10.79 -29.16
N ARG A 100 14.62 -11.24 -29.69
CA ARG A 100 14.12 -12.60 -29.61
C ARG A 100 15.18 -13.55 -30.14
N HIS A 101 16.07 -14.07 -29.29
CA HIS A 101 17.00 -15.12 -29.68
C HIS A 101 16.15 -16.36 -29.91
N GLN A 102 15.75 -16.59 -31.16
CA GLN A 102 15.22 -17.87 -31.65
C GLN A 102 16.35 -18.90 -31.61
N GLN A 103 16.89 -19.19 -30.43
CA GLN A 103 17.79 -20.31 -30.24
C GLN A 103 17.08 -21.36 -29.40
N SER A 104 16.69 -22.43 -30.10
CA SER A 104 16.24 -23.73 -29.62
C SER A 104 14.78 -23.87 -29.13
N LEU A 105 13.82 -23.73 -30.04
CA LEU A 105 12.46 -24.27 -29.88
C LEU A 105 12.36 -25.79 -30.17
N ASN A 106 13.47 -26.54 -30.21
CA ASN A 106 13.47 -27.98 -30.54
C ASN A 106 13.93 -28.89 -29.40
N VAL A 107 13.90 -28.41 -28.15
CA VAL A 107 14.09 -29.28 -26.98
C VAL A 107 12.71 -29.65 -26.44
N LYS A 108 12.29 -30.90 -26.65
CA LYS A 108 11.08 -31.44 -26.00
C LYS A 108 11.21 -31.23 -24.49
N PRO A 109 10.21 -30.64 -23.81
CA PRO A 109 10.28 -30.44 -22.37
C PRO A 109 10.41 -31.80 -21.68
N ARG A 110 11.46 -31.97 -20.88
CA ARG A 110 11.56 -33.13 -19.98
C ARG A 110 10.47 -33.00 -18.91
N PRO A 111 9.77 -34.08 -18.53
CA PRO A 111 8.56 -34.02 -17.70
C PRO A 111 8.74 -33.46 -16.27
N HIS A 112 9.97 -33.14 -15.85
CA HIS A 112 10.29 -32.56 -14.54
C HIS A 112 11.19 -31.32 -14.60
N HIS A 113 11.31 -30.65 -15.75
CA HIS A 113 12.13 -29.44 -15.83
C HIS A 113 11.36 -28.23 -15.31
N GLN A 114 11.75 -27.74 -14.12
CA GLN A 114 11.29 -26.47 -13.58
C GLN A 114 11.73 -25.35 -14.54
N LYS A 115 10.79 -24.49 -14.94
CA LYS A 115 11.09 -23.36 -15.83
C LYS A 115 12.17 -22.47 -15.19
N SER A 116 13.11 -21.99 -15.99
CA SER A 116 14.07 -20.99 -15.52
C SER A 116 13.35 -19.66 -15.25
N LEU A 117 13.95 -18.80 -14.41
CA LEU A 117 13.42 -17.45 -14.16
C LEU A 117 13.23 -16.66 -15.45
N VAL A 118 14.17 -16.79 -16.39
CA VAL A 118 14.09 -16.18 -17.73
C VAL A 118 12.89 -16.70 -18.53
N GLN A 119 12.51 -17.96 -18.35
CA GLN A 119 11.35 -18.51 -19.04
C GLN A 119 10.03 -18.03 -18.40
N HIS A 120 9.99 -17.90 -17.07
CA HIS A 120 8.86 -17.28 -16.37
C HIS A 120 8.65 -15.82 -16.78
N GLU A 121 9.74 -15.05 -16.86
CA GLU A 121 9.73 -13.66 -17.33
C GLU A 121 9.15 -13.58 -18.76
N ARG A 122 9.63 -14.42 -19.68
CA ARG A 122 9.12 -14.47 -21.07
C ARG A 122 7.64 -14.83 -21.15
N ASP A 123 7.19 -15.80 -20.37
CA ASP A 123 5.79 -16.20 -20.35
C ASP A 123 4.90 -15.07 -19.79
N PHE A 124 5.39 -14.35 -18.77
CA PHE A 124 4.73 -13.19 -18.23
C PHE A 124 4.67 -12.05 -19.25
N GLU A 125 5.77 -11.71 -19.91
CA GLU A 125 5.80 -10.70 -20.99
C GLU A 125 4.88 -11.05 -22.15
N ALA A 126 4.77 -12.33 -22.51
CA ALA A 126 3.93 -12.80 -23.61
C ALA A 126 2.43 -12.83 -23.27
N SER A 127 2.09 -13.02 -21.98
CA SER A 127 0.69 -13.08 -21.50
C SER A 127 0.19 -11.75 -20.95
N SER A 128 1.09 -10.91 -20.42
CA SER A 128 0.79 -9.53 -20.11
C SER A 128 0.53 -8.82 -21.43
N THR A 129 -0.69 -8.32 -21.59
CA THR A 129 -0.99 -7.27 -22.56
C THR A 129 -0.29 -5.98 -22.09
N CYS A 130 1.03 -6.01 -22.00
CA CYS A 130 1.83 -4.84 -21.79
C CYS A 130 1.54 -3.94 -23.00
N HIS A 131 1.06 -2.74 -22.70
CA HIS A 131 0.63 -1.73 -23.64
C HIS A 131 -0.75 -1.97 -24.26
N ARG A 132 -1.71 -1.11 -23.90
CA ARG A 132 -2.15 -0.10 -24.89
C ARG A 132 -3.15 0.94 -24.43
N ASP A 133 -3.92 0.70 -23.39
CA ASP A 133 -5.08 1.56 -23.19
C ASP A 133 -4.80 2.63 -22.14
N ASN A 134 -5.38 3.80 -22.36
CA ASN A 134 -5.44 4.93 -21.44
C ASN A 134 -6.26 4.58 -20.18
N THR A 135 -6.06 3.37 -19.65
CA THR A 135 -6.78 2.81 -18.51
C THR A 135 -6.34 3.55 -17.27
N PRO A 136 -7.28 4.11 -16.50
CA PRO A 136 -6.97 4.69 -15.21
C PRO A 136 -6.26 3.66 -14.32
N THR A 137 -5.32 4.13 -13.49
CA THR A 137 -4.73 3.32 -12.43
C THR A 137 -5.82 2.70 -11.57
N ASP A 138 -5.75 1.38 -11.37
CA ASP A 138 -6.59 0.67 -10.42
C ASP A 138 -6.06 0.90 -9.00
N VAL A 139 -6.77 1.74 -8.25
CA VAL A 139 -6.36 2.26 -6.94
C VAL A 139 -7.20 1.62 -5.86
N GLU A 140 -6.52 1.06 -4.85
CA GLU A 140 -7.19 0.59 -3.65
C GLU A 140 -6.42 1.00 -2.39
N GLU A 141 -7.10 1.81 -1.59
CA GLU A 141 -6.63 2.31 -0.30
C GLU A 141 -7.47 1.66 0.80
N VAL A 142 -6.80 0.96 1.72
CA VAL A 142 -7.44 0.19 2.79
C VAL A 142 -6.90 0.61 4.14
N TRP A 143 -7.79 0.83 5.10
CA TRP A 143 -7.46 1.27 6.45
C TRP A 143 -7.28 0.09 7.40
N PHE A 144 -6.20 0.13 8.18
CA PHE A 144 -5.77 -0.89 9.14
C PHE A 144 -5.62 -0.28 10.54
N ALA A 145 -5.78 -1.13 11.56
CA ALA A 145 -5.56 -0.77 12.95
C ALA A 145 -4.07 -0.55 13.24
N GLY A 146 -3.76 0.36 14.16
CA GLY A 146 -2.41 0.72 14.57
C GLY A 146 -1.92 2.06 14.02
N CYS A 147 -0.80 2.54 14.54
CA CYS A 147 -0.12 3.76 14.09
C CYS A 147 0.80 3.51 12.86
N HIS A 148 1.61 4.49 12.47
CA HIS A 148 2.43 4.43 11.25
C HIS A 148 3.29 3.16 11.14
N CYS A 149 4.05 2.82 12.19
CA CYS A 149 4.91 1.63 12.21
C CYS A 149 4.14 0.33 12.46
N ASP A 150 2.89 0.40 12.94
CA ASP A 150 2.01 -0.76 13.07
C ASP A 150 1.39 -1.15 11.73
N VAL A 151 1.45 -0.27 10.73
CA VAL A 151 1.07 -0.58 9.35
C VAL A 151 2.28 -0.81 8.47
N GLY A 152 3.31 0.04 8.56
CA GLY A 152 4.52 -0.06 7.75
C GLY A 152 5.60 -1.01 8.27
N GLY A 153 5.47 -1.48 9.52
CA GLY A 153 6.49 -2.27 10.21
C GLY A 153 7.48 -1.41 11.01
N GLY A 154 8.19 -2.05 11.95
CA GLY A 154 9.24 -1.44 12.77
C GLY A 154 8.84 -1.03 14.19
N SER A 155 7.61 -1.29 14.62
CA SER A 155 7.20 -1.11 16.03
C SER A 155 7.82 -2.13 17.00
N VAL A 156 8.22 -3.30 16.48
CA VAL A 156 8.74 -4.43 17.25
C VAL A 156 10.01 -4.99 16.61
N ALA A 157 10.78 -5.76 17.37
CA ALA A 157 11.94 -6.49 16.86
C ALA A 157 11.52 -7.62 15.89
N ASN A 158 12.44 -8.02 15.01
CA ASN A 158 12.15 -8.97 13.93
C ASN A 158 11.86 -10.41 14.42
N ASP A 159 12.23 -10.74 15.66
CA ASP A 159 11.98 -12.03 16.30
C ASP A 159 10.58 -12.12 16.93
N VAL A 160 9.85 -11.00 17.03
CA VAL A 160 8.47 -10.99 17.49
C VAL A 160 7.57 -11.64 16.44
N THR A 161 6.93 -12.74 16.83
CA THR A 161 6.11 -13.55 15.92
C THR A 161 4.85 -12.85 15.45
N ASN A 162 4.20 -12.09 16.34
CA ASN A 162 2.92 -11.46 16.08
C ASN A 162 2.95 -9.95 16.31
N SER A 163 2.45 -9.20 15.33
CA SER A 163 2.32 -7.75 15.41
C SER A 163 1.30 -7.23 14.40
N LEU A 164 0.74 -6.06 14.66
CA LEU A 164 -0.23 -5.41 13.79
C LEU A 164 0.26 -5.28 12.34
N ALA A 165 1.56 -5.07 12.12
CA ALA A 165 2.17 -4.86 10.80
C ALA A 165 2.16 -6.10 9.91
N ARG A 166 1.94 -7.30 10.47
CA ARG A 166 1.86 -8.53 9.69
C ARG A 166 0.57 -8.61 8.87
N ILE A 167 -0.52 -8.02 9.38
CA ILE A 167 -1.81 -7.98 8.69
C ILE A 167 -1.71 -7.23 7.35
N PRO A 168 -1.29 -5.95 7.29
CA PRO A 168 -1.17 -5.23 6.02
C PRO A 168 -0.06 -5.82 5.12
N LEU A 169 0.95 -6.48 5.68
CA LEU A 169 1.92 -7.25 4.90
C LEU A 169 1.25 -8.43 4.18
N ARG A 170 0.49 -9.27 4.89
CA ARG A 170 -0.27 -10.39 4.29
C ARG A 170 -1.24 -9.89 3.23
N TRP A 171 -1.98 -8.83 3.53
CA TRP A 171 -2.89 -8.19 2.59
C TRP A 171 -2.16 -7.78 1.31
N MET A 172 -1.03 -7.06 1.41
CA MET A 172 -0.27 -6.62 0.23
C MET A 172 0.25 -7.80 -0.60
N ILE A 173 0.76 -8.84 0.05
CA ILE A 173 1.22 -10.05 -0.64
C ILE A 173 0.06 -10.70 -1.38
N ARG A 174 -1.11 -10.82 -0.75
CA ARG A 174 -2.33 -11.35 -1.39
C ARG A 174 -2.74 -10.52 -2.61
N GLN A 175 -2.68 -9.18 -2.53
CA GLN A 175 -2.95 -8.30 -3.67
C GLN A 175 -2.02 -8.59 -4.86
N CYS A 176 -0.75 -8.93 -4.61
CA CYS A 176 0.19 -9.31 -5.68
C CYS A 176 -0.27 -10.57 -6.44
N PHE A 177 -0.87 -11.54 -5.74
CA PHE A 177 -1.43 -12.75 -6.34
C PHE A 177 -2.79 -12.52 -7.02
N VAL A 178 -3.69 -11.78 -6.37
CA VAL A 178 -5.03 -11.45 -6.91
C VAL A 178 -4.90 -10.75 -8.27
N LEU A 179 -3.96 -9.83 -8.38
CA LEU A 179 -3.72 -9.04 -9.59
C LEU A 179 -2.78 -9.74 -10.58
N LYS A 180 -2.28 -10.94 -10.25
CA LYS A 180 -1.36 -11.72 -11.09
C LYS A 180 -0.15 -10.89 -11.55
N THR A 181 0.43 -10.12 -10.63
CA THR A 181 1.51 -9.14 -10.91
C THR A 181 2.82 -9.75 -11.41
N GLY A 182 2.98 -11.07 -11.30
CA GLY A 182 4.23 -11.76 -11.64
C GLY A 182 5.32 -11.67 -10.57
N ILE A 183 5.09 -10.96 -9.46
CA ILE A 183 6.04 -10.89 -8.34
C ILE A 183 6.25 -12.29 -7.76
N LEU A 184 7.52 -12.70 -7.67
CA LEU A 184 7.91 -14.00 -7.12
C LEU A 184 8.25 -13.87 -5.64
N PHE A 185 7.73 -14.80 -4.85
CA PHE A 185 7.98 -14.88 -3.41
C PHE A 185 8.68 -16.19 -3.05
N HIS A 186 9.57 -16.14 -2.06
CA HIS A 186 10.16 -17.35 -1.49
C HIS A 186 9.09 -18.14 -0.72
N ARG A 187 8.73 -19.32 -1.24
CA ARG A 187 7.67 -20.18 -0.68
C ARG A 187 7.86 -20.45 0.82
N GLU A 188 9.08 -20.78 1.25
CA GLU A 188 9.36 -21.09 2.66
C GLU A 188 9.21 -19.88 3.58
N MET A 189 9.34 -18.67 3.04
CA MET A 189 9.16 -17.45 3.82
C MET A 189 7.69 -17.12 4.05
N MET A 190 6.72 -17.80 3.41
CA MET A 190 5.29 -17.54 3.63
C MET A 190 4.74 -18.17 4.91
N LYS A 191 5.22 -19.38 5.25
CA LYS A 191 4.73 -20.13 6.42
C LYS A 191 4.91 -19.36 7.73
N PRO A 192 6.05 -18.70 8.02
CA PRO A 192 6.20 -17.90 9.22
C PRO A 192 5.13 -16.80 9.37
N PHE A 193 4.59 -16.28 8.25
CA PHE A 193 3.54 -15.25 8.26
C PHE A 193 2.12 -15.81 8.34
N GLY A 194 1.95 -17.13 8.46
CA GLY A 194 0.62 -17.76 8.49
C GLY A 194 -0.05 -17.84 7.12
N MET A 195 0.70 -17.61 6.03
CA MET A 195 0.16 -17.72 4.68
C MET A 195 0.48 -19.08 4.09
N ASP A 196 -0.55 -19.79 3.63
CA ASP A 196 -0.41 -21.02 2.88
C ASP A 196 -0.20 -20.72 1.39
N PRO A 197 0.95 -21.09 0.79
CA PRO A 197 1.20 -20.92 -0.65
C PRO A 197 0.12 -21.57 -1.53
N GLU A 198 -0.48 -22.67 -1.09
CA GLU A 198 -1.52 -23.40 -1.85
C GLU A 198 -2.88 -22.68 -1.83
N SER A 199 -3.03 -21.69 -0.96
CA SER A 199 -4.19 -20.78 -0.96
C SER A 199 -4.04 -19.59 -1.91
N LEU A 200 -2.80 -19.28 -2.31
CA LEU A 200 -2.44 -18.10 -3.11
C LEU A 200 -2.14 -18.43 -4.58
N TYR A 201 -1.63 -19.63 -4.86
CA TYR A 201 -1.20 -20.05 -6.20
C TYR A 201 -1.64 -21.50 -6.49
N PRO A 202 -2.08 -21.85 -7.72
CA PRO A 202 -2.10 -21.04 -8.95
C PRO A 202 -3.22 -20.00 -9.05
N GLU A 203 -4.29 -20.18 -8.27
CA GLU A 203 -5.40 -19.22 -8.15
C GLU A 203 -5.64 -18.90 -6.68
N VAL A 204 -5.95 -17.63 -6.39
CA VAL A 204 -6.22 -17.18 -5.03
C VAL A 204 -7.58 -17.72 -4.59
N LYS A 205 -7.58 -18.57 -3.57
CA LYS A 205 -8.80 -19.10 -2.96
C LYS A 205 -9.48 -18.00 -2.12
N PRO A 206 -10.83 -17.98 -2.01
CA PRO A 206 -11.52 -17.10 -1.08
C PRO A 206 -11.11 -17.45 0.35
N ARG A 207 -10.96 -16.44 1.21
CA ARG A 207 -10.63 -16.66 2.62
C ARG A 207 -11.86 -17.11 3.40
N PRO A 208 -11.71 -18.02 4.36
CA PRO A 208 -12.79 -18.36 5.28
C PRO A 208 -13.15 -17.16 6.19
N PRO A 209 -14.30 -17.25 6.89
CA PRO A 209 -14.70 -16.23 7.85
C PRO A 209 -13.64 -16.00 8.95
N PRO A 210 -13.54 -14.77 9.49
CA PRO A 210 -12.59 -14.47 10.57
C PRO A 210 -12.81 -15.35 11.81
N VAL A 211 -11.71 -15.80 12.42
CA VAL A 211 -11.74 -16.50 13.71
C VAL A 211 -11.82 -15.46 14.83
N THR A 212 -12.82 -15.55 15.69
CA THR A 212 -13.07 -14.55 16.77
C THR A 212 -12.57 -15.01 18.14
N SER A 213 -12.30 -16.29 18.33
CA SER A 213 -11.78 -16.84 19.59
C SER A 213 -10.89 -18.06 19.33
N LEU A 214 -9.85 -18.23 20.14
CA LEU A 214 -8.97 -19.40 20.10
C LEU A 214 -9.55 -20.50 21.00
N PRO A 215 -9.65 -21.76 20.52
CA PRO A 215 -9.96 -22.89 21.39
C PRO A 215 -8.84 -23.08 22.44
N ALA A 216 -9.20 -23.31 23.70
CA ALA A 216 -8.25 -23.48 24.81
C ALA A 216 -7.20 -24.59 24.58
N ALA A 217 -7.49 -25.58 23.74
CA ALA A 217 -6.58 -26.67 23.39
C ALA A 217 -5.44 -26.26 22.42
N TYR A 218 -5.52 -25.06 21.82
CA TYR A 218 -4.62 -24.61 20.75
C TYR A 218 -3.51 -23.66 21.21
N GLU A 219 -3.49 -23.28 22.50
CA GLU A 219 -2.39 -22.47 23.07
C GLU A 219 -1.05 -23.24 23.15
N SER A 220 -1.06 -24.57 23.01
CA SER A 220 0.12 -25.43 23.24
C SER A 220 0.71 -26.12 22.01
N SER A 221 0.05 -26.12 20.85
CA SER A 221 0.54 -26.79 19.63
C SER A 221 1.15 -25.79 18.65
N SER A 222 2.45 -25.94 18.37
CA SER A 222 3.21 -25.14 17.38
C SER A 222 2.95 -25.53 15.91
N ASP A 223 1.98 -26.41 15.64
CA ASP A 223 1.68 -26.85 14.28
C ASP A 223 0.93 -25.76 13.51
N THR A 224 1.44 -25.50 12.31
CA THR A 224 1.08 -24.44 11.35
C THR A 224 -0.36 -23.95 11.44
N LEU A 225 -0.53 -22.78 12.06
CA LEU A 225 -1.81 -22.09 12.15
C LEU A 225 -2.23 -21.47 10.82
N CYS A 226 -3.52 -21.52 10.52
CA CYS A 226 -4.11 -20.86 9.36
C CYS A 226 -4.03 -19.33 9.47
N GLU A 227 -4.09 -18.67 8.31
CA GLU A 227 -3.99 -17.21 8.15
C GLU A 227 -4.95 -16.45 9.08
N GLU A 228 -6.16 -16.97 9.27
CA GLU A 228 -7.21 -16.37 10.11
C GLU A 228 -6.84 -16.38 11.59
N THR A 229 -6.12 -17.41 12.03
CA THR A 229 -5.71 -17.51 13.43
C THR A 229 -4.54 -16.57 13.71
N GLU A 230 -3.61 -16.43 12.76
CA GLU A 230 -2.55 -15.44 12.84
C GLU A 230 -3.10 -14.02 12.74
N ASP A 231 -4.12 -13.77 11.91
CA ASP A 231 -4.85 -12.50 11.90
C ASP A 231 -5.45 -12.16 13.26
N LEU A 232 -6.03 -13.14 13.98
CA LEU A 232 -6.54 -12.92 15.34
C LEU A 232 -5.40 -12.54 16.30
N LYS A 233 -4.30 -13.31 16.33
CA LYS A 233 -3.16 -13.01 17.22
C LYS A 233 -2.54 -11.65 16.92
N ASP A 234 -2.36 -11.33 15.65
CA ASP A 234 -1.82 -10.05 15.21
C ASP A 234 -2.77 -8.90 15.55
N ALA A 235 -4.07 -9.10 15.36
CA ALA A 235 -5.08 -8.11 15.68
C ALA A 235 -5.28 -7.90 17.18
N LEU A 236 -4.82 -8.80 18.05
CA LEU A 236 -4.79 -8.62 19.51
C LEU A 236 -3.48 -8.01 20.03
N SER A 237 -2.47 -7.87 19.17
CA SER A 237 -1.14 -7.38 19.55
C SER A 237 -1.17 -5.91 20.04
N PRO A 238 -0.17 -5.46 20.82
CA PRO A 238 -0.10 -4.08 21.30
C PRO A 238 -0.09 -3.05 20.16
N LEU A 239 -0.64 -1.87 20.44
CA LEU A 239 -0.63 -0.71 19.56
C LEU A 239 0.46 0.28 20.00
N TYR A 240 1.26 0.78 19.07
CA TYR A 240 2.43 1.60 19.38
C TYR A 240 2.20 3.08 19.04
N ASP A 241 1.40 3.76 19.87
CA ASP A 241 1.09 5.18 19.72
C ASP A 241 2.27 6.05 20.16
N GLN A 242 2.93 6.66 19.19
CA GLN A 242 4.11 7.51 19.41
C GLN A 242 3.79 8.77 20.22
N LEU A 243 2.56 9.29 20.20
CA LEU A 243 2.18 10.41 21.09
C LEU A 243 2.10 9.99 22.56
N SER A 244 1.83 8.71 22.82
CA SER A 244 1.82 8.13 24.17
C SER A 244 3.21 7.65 24.60
N ILE A 245 3.97 7.04 23.70
CA ILE A 245 5.30 6.49 23.99
C ILE A 245 6.36 7.60 24.16
N ALA A 246 6.31 8.63 23.31
CA ALA A 246 7.31 9.69 23.28
C ALA A 246 6.63 11.07 23.42
N PRO A 247 6.44 11.56 24.67
CA PRO A 247 5.74 12.82 24.94
C PRO A 247 6.33 14.06 24.26
N ALA A 248 7.62 14.02 23.87
CA ALA A 248 8.27 15.09 23.12
C ALA A 248 7.56 15.45 21.81
N TRP A 249 6.82 14.51 21.20
CA TRP A 249 6.00 14.80 20.01
C TRP A 249 4.94 15.88 20.27
N TRP A 250 4.44 16.02 21.50
CA TRP A 250 3.45 17.05 21.84
C TRP A 250 3.97 18.48 21.63
N LEU A 251 5.28 18.70 21.68
CA LEU A 251 5.87 19.99 21.32
C LEU A 251 5.55 20.37 19.87
N LEU A 252 5.54 19.39 18.95
CA LEU A 252 5.19 19.62 17.55
C LEU A 252 3.67 19.73 17.34
N GLU A 253 2.88 19.03 18.16
CA GLU A 253 1.41 19.04 18.07
C GLU A 253 0.78 20.39 18.43
N LEU A 254 1.43 21.13 19.34
CA LEU A 254 0.98 22.44 19.81
C LEU A 254 1.46 23.58 18.91
N LEU A 255 2.44 23.34 18.04
CA LEU A 255 2.92 24.34 17.08
C LEU A 255 1.98 24.42 15.86
N PRO A 256 1.60 25.62 15.42
CA PRO A 256 0.85 25.80 14.19
C PRO A 256 1.57 25.17 12.99
N ALA A 257 0.94 24.19 12.35
CA ALA A 257 1.47 23.50 11.19
C ALA A 257 0.65 23.84 9.95
N ARG A 258 1.35 24.02 8.82
CA ARG A 258 0.69 24.18 7.52
C ARG A 258 0.27 22.82 7.01
N VAL A 259 -1.03 22.54 7.04
CA VAL A 259 -1.61 21.30 6.52
C VAL A 259 -2.15 21.56 5.11
N ARG A 260 -1.85 20.65 4.18
CA ARG A 260 -2.42 20.63 2.83
C ARG A 260 -3.46 19.54 2.73
N TYR A 261 -4.53 19.82 2.01
CA TYR A 261 -5.55 18.81 1.70
C TYR A 261 -6.12 19.07 0.31
N GLN A 262 -6.57 17.99 -0.32
CA GLN A 262 -7.28 18.06 -1.60
C GLN A 262 -8.78 18.25 -1.34
N LYS A 263 -9.37 19.23 -1.99
CA LYS A 263 -10.81 19.51 -1.93
C LYS A 263 -11.61 18.52 -2.79
N HIS A 264 -12.94 18.66 -2.76
CA HIS A 264 -13.86 17.86 -3.56
C HIS A 264 -13.76 18.14 -5.08
N ASP A 265 -13.27 19.31 -5.47
CA ASP A 265 -13.03 19.73 -6.86
C ASP A 265 -11.62 19.35 -7.36
N ASP A 266 -10.92 18.48 -6.63
CA ASP A 266 -9.53 18.06 -6.88
C ASP A 266 -8.48 19.20 -6.78
N THR A 267 -8.86 20.40 -6.36
CA THR A 267 -7.92 21.50 -6.09
C THR A 267 -7.27 21.37 -4.70
N TRP A 268 -6.10 22.00 -4.53
CA TRP A 268 -5.35 21.96 -3.29
C TRP A 268 -5.60 23.20 -2.43
N ALA A 269 -5.88 22.99 -1.15
CA ALA A 269 -5.88 24.04 -0.14
C ALA A 269 -4.72 23.88 0.85
N LYS A 270 -4.34 25.01 1.45
CA LYS A 270 -3.41 25.11 2.58
C LYS A 270 -4.15 25.75 3.74
N THR A 271 -4.07 25.16 4.92
CA THR A 271 -4.57 25.76 6.15
C THR A 271 -3.46 25.76 7.20
N LEU A 272 -3.43 26.79 8.05
CA LEU A 272 -2.58 26.82 9.23
C LEU A 272 -3.43 26.38 10.41
N THR A 273 -3.08 25.25 11.03
CA THR A 273 -3.85 24.70 12.14
C THR A 273 -2.94 24.14 13.22
N VAL A 274 -3.43 24.10 14.45
CA VAL A 274 -2.81 23.36 15.56
C VAL A 274 -3.42 21.97 15.58
N ASN A 275 -2.60 20.93 15.47
CA ASN A 275 -3.12 19.57 15.34
C ASN A 275 -3.59 19.01 16.68
N ALA A 276 -2.88 19.28 17.78
CA ALA A 276 -3.24 18.84 19.13
C ALA A 276 -3.61 17.33 19.22
N GLY A 277 -2.92 16.48 18.48
CA GLY A 277 -3.21 15.03 18.45
C GLY A 277 -4.56 14.69 17.81
N ALA A 278 -5.10 15.56 16.95
CA ALA A 278 -6.35 15.33 16.25
C ALA A 278 -6.29 14.07 15.37
N PRO A 279 -7.40 13.32 15.29
CA PRO A 279 -7.47 12.10 14.51
C PRO A 279 -7.30 12.37 13.01
N ARG A 280 -7.00 11.31 12.25
CA ARG A 280 -6.92 11.41 10.79
C ARG A 280 -8.30 11.69 10.20
N HIS A 281 -8.29 12.58 9.20
CA HIS A 281 -9.46 12.84 8.40
C HIS A 281 -9.46 11.89 7.19
N ILE A 282 -10.50 11.06 7.09
CA ILE A 282 -10.73 10.23 5.90
C ILE A 282 -11.57 11.05 4.91
N PRO A 283 -11.04 11.45 3.75
CA PRO A 283 -11.78 12.28 2.80
C PRO A 283 -12.84 11.47 2.04
N ARG A 284 -13.86 12.16 1.52
CA ARG A 284 -14.86 11.63 0.56
C ARG A 284 -15.59 10.34 0.96
N GLN A 285 -15.73 10.09 2.27
CA GLN A 285 -16.40 8.91 2.83
C GLN A 285 -17.78 8.61 2.20
N LYS A 286 -18.59 9.64 1.94
CA LYS A 286 -19.93 9.48 1.33
C LYS A 286 -19.91 9.10 -0.16
N MET A 287 -18.83 9.40 -0.87
CA MET A 287 -18.72 9.16 -2.32
C MET A 287 -17.96 7.87 -2.64
N GLN A 288 -16.91 7.56 -1.88
CA GLN A 288 -16.02 6.43 -2.15
C GLN A 288 -16.16 5.30 -1.12
N GLY A 289 -16.95 5.51 -0.06
CA GLY A 289 -16.96 4.63 1.11
C GLY A 289 -15.68 4.77 1.93
N VAL A 290 -15.58 3.96 2.99
CA VAL A 290 -14.36 3.82 3.79
C VAL A 290 -14.01 2.34 3.82
N LYS A 291 -12.99 1.92 3.06
CA LYS A 291 -12.54 0.53 3.03
C LYS A 291 -11.69 0.24 4.26
N VAL A 292 -12.14 -0.66 5.11
CA VAL A 292 -11.45 -1.03 6.35
C VAL A 292 -11.20 -2.52 6.33
N HIS A 293 -9.98 -2.95 6.66
CA HIS A 293 -9.66 -4.37 6.69
C HIS A 293 -10.47 -5.09 7.79
N ARG A 294 -10.95 -6.31 7.51
CA ARG A 294 -11.82 -7.10 8.40
C ARG A 294 -11.24 -7.32 9.80
N THR A 295 -9.92 -7.34 9.93
CA THR A 295 -9.24 -7.51 11.24
C THR A 295 -9.43 -6.32 12.17
N VAL A 296 -9.76 -5.13 11.65
CA VAL A 296 -10.11 -3.97 12.49
C VAL A 296 -11.41 -4.24 13.23
N LYS A 297 -12.42 -4.82 12.55
CA LYS A 297 -13.68 -5.26 13.17
C LYS A 297 -13.42 -6.29 14.25
N LEU A 298 -12.63 -7.31 13.93
CA LEU A 298 -12.23 -8.34 14.87
C LEU A 298 -11.54 -7.75 16.12
N ARG A 299 -10.66 -6.77 15.95
CA ARG A 299 -10.02 -6.07 17.09
C ARG A 299 -11.02 -5.23 17.90
N MET A 300 -12.01 -4.60 17.26
CA MET A 300 -13.05 -3.81 17.93
C MET A 300 -14.00 -4.69 18.77
N GLU A 301 -14.26 -5.91 18.30
CA GLU A 301 -15.14 -6.88 18.95
C GLU A 301 -14.44 -7.71 20.04
N ALA A 302 -13.11 -7.80 20.00
CA ALA A 302 -12.33 -8.55 20.95
C ALA A 302 -12.32 -7.93 22.37
N GLU A 303 -12.49 -8.79 23.38
CA GLU A 303 -12.47 -8.40 24.79
C GLU A 303 -11.05 -8.32 25.37
N ASN A 304 -10.13 -9.16 24.86
CA ASN A 304 -8.78 -9.34 25.39
C ASN A 304 -7.70 -8.56 24.60
N VAL A 305 -8.02 -7.34 24.15
CA VAL A 305 -7.03 -6.51 23.44
C VAL A 305 -6.06 -5.87 24.43
N ALA A 306 -4.77 -5.91 24.11
CA ALA A 306 -3.75 -5.22 24.90
C ALA A 306 -4.07 -3.71 25.02
N GLY A 307 -4.25 -3.23 26.25
CA GLY A 307 -4.63 -1.84 26.53
C GLY A 307 -6.14 -1.58 26.63
N GLY A 308 -6.98 -2.62 26.58
CA GLY A 308 -8.43 -2.53 26.74
C GLY A 308 -9.20 -2.42 25.42
N LYS A 309 -10.52 -2.20 25.52
CA LYS A 309 -11.43 -2.22 24.36
C LYS A 309 -11.00 -1.21 23.28
N TYR A 310 -10.73 -1.75 22.08
CA TYR A 310 -10.20 -0.96 20.98
C TYR A 310 -11.29 -0.10 20.30
N HIS A 311 -10.95 1.17 20.10
CA HIS A 311 -11.72 2.11 19.30
C HIS A 311 -10.74 2.84 18.37
N PRO A 312 -10.90 2.70 17.04
CA PRO A 312 -10.11 3.41 16.04
C PRO A 312 -10.09 4.92 16.32
N LYS A 313 -8.92 5.56 16.18
CA LYS A 313 -8.83 7.02 16.40
C LYS A 313 -9.42 7.81 15.24
N ALA A 314 -9.23 7.39 13.99
CA ALA A 314 -9.85 8.04 12.85
C ALA A 314 -11.38 7.86 12.88
N ASP A 315 -12.10 8.95 12.65
CA ASP A 315 -13.56 8.97 12.65
C ASP A 315 -14.11 8.75 11.23
N TRP A 316 -15.12 7.90 11.12
CA TRP A 316 -15.89 7.68 9.90
C TRP A 316 -17.39 7.81 10.16
N LYS A 317 -18.05 8.60 9.29
CA LYS A 317 -19.47 8.99 9.38
C LYS A 317 -20.39 8.13 8.50
N VAL A 318 -19.83 7.12 7.84
CA VAL A 318 -20.53 6.17 6.98
C VAL A 318 -20.18 4.76 7.44
N GLU A 319 -21.05 3.80 7.16
CA GLU A 319 -20.73 2.40 7.44
C GLU A 319 -19.49 1.97 6.61
N PRO A 320 -18.45 1.42 7.25
CA PRO A 320 -17.24 1.01 6.56
C PRO A 320 -17.50 -0.23 5.69
N ILE A 321 -16.82 -0.28 4.55
CA ILE A 321 -16.77 -1.44 3.67
C ILE A 321 -15.67 -2.35 4.19
N TRP A 322 -16.05 -3.49 4.76
CA TRP A 322 -15.10 -4.48 5.26
C TRP A 322 -14.46 -5.25 4.12
N VAL A 323 -13.13 -5.17 4.00
CA VAL A 323 -12.34 -5.80 2.94
C VAL A 323 -11.35 -6.81 3.49
N ASP A 324 -10.81 -7.61 2.58
CA ASP A 324 -9.85 -8.68 2.82
C ASP A 324 -8.62 -8.56 1.91
#